data_AF-A0A1V1ST28-F1
#
_entry.id   AF-A0A1V1ST28-F1
#
_cell.length_a   1.000
_cell.length_b   1.000
_cell.length_c   1.000
_cell.angle_alpha   90.00
_cell.angle_beta   90.00
_cell.angle_gamma   90.00
#
_symmetry.space_group_name_H-M   'P 1'
#
loop_
_entity.id
_entity.type
_entity.pdbx_description
1 polymer ?
#
loop_
_entity_poly.entity_id
_entity_poly.type
_entity_poly.pdbx_seq_one_letter_code
_entity_poly.pdbx_strand_id
1 'polypeptide(L)'
;MNRLCRSSYGSLEAVINIPSGLGDSQRVLRHFSRNSTTGEWFARAVISARPESGGSIIQNTSKRHAAQEHGDFEVVVLEDGVLKHYTHYNYPPTDDKSAWSCSAIVNDASGPDSPIVAICAAPLLQSRIPIPDKSNETTLETAILQSNGDVLHYRCLQLGACTKSTEQQHEWHRGAKITSEATGPVCLYQTSPDSLMALVPVSNGTQQHCFSSGTWTCVNFFAGMNGPSCIYTNPALKIPTVHALIRVGYRIFAKTINGNELKNTTPNLPSFLGQIRHDPRRRVSCSSNPMAVVSPSMVFGRPSNADVIVFLALGTSEDTWMVLHYGITPGTKRWVVSGVVLPHVTGMPL
;
A
#
# COMPACT_ATOMS: atom_id res chain seq x y z
N MET A 1 -0.50 -4.23 0.57
CA MET A 1 0.14 -2.95 0.18
C MET A 1 -0.92 -1.95 -0.19
N ASN A 2 -0.64 -0.66 0.02
CA ASN A 2 -1.63 0.41 -0.01
C ASN A 2 -1.92 0.82 -1.46
N ARG A 3 -2.93 0.22 -2.09
CA ARG A 3 -3.42 0.62 -3.43
C ARG A 3 -4.61 1.57 -3.38
N LEU A 4 -4.99 1.98 -2.18
CA LEU A 4 -6.10 2.88 -1.93
C LEU A 4 -5.62 3.89 -0.90
N CYS A 5 -5.82 5.18 -1.16
CA CYS A 5 -5.71 6.23 -0.16
C CYS A 5 -6.93 7.13 -0.25
N ARG A 6 -7.13 7.99 0.76
CA ARG A 6 -8.14 9.05 0.69
C ARG A 6 -7.42 10.39 0.54
N SER A 7 -7.86 11.19 -0.43
CA SER A 7 -7.37 12.54 -0.62
C SER A 7 -7.89 13.49 0.46
N SER A 8 -7.27 14.67 0.56
CA SER A 8 -7.62 15.72 1.52
C SER A 8 -9.04 16.26 1.31
N TYR A 9 -9.61 16.05 0.11
CA TYR A 9 -10.98 16.39 -0.26
C TYR A 9 -11.99 15.27 0.04
N GLY A 10 -11.51 14.14 0.59
CA GLY A 10 -12.35 13.00 0.92
C GLY A 10 -12.63 12.04 -0.23
N SER A 11 -12.11 12.31 -1.44
CA SER A 11 -12.17 11.37 -2.56
C SER A 11 -11.27 10.17 -2.30
N LEU A 12 -11.70 8.99 -2.76
CA LEU A 12 -10.85 7.80 -2.72
C LEU A 12 -10.00 7.75 -3.97
N GLU A 13 -8.73 7.41 -3.81
CA GLU A 13 -7.74 7.36 -4.88
C GLU A 13 -7.14 5.96 -4.90
N ALA A 14 -7.01 5.36 -6.08
CA ALA A 14 -6.50 4.01 -6.22
C ALA A 14 -5.46 3.90 -7.34
N VAL A 15 -4.53 2.96 -7.18
CA VAL A 15 -3.60 2.56 -8.25
C VAL A 15 -3.82 1.10 -8.59
N ILE A 16 -4.03 0.81 -9.86
CA ILE A 16 -4.35 -0.54 -10.31
C ILE A 16 -3.50 -0.86 -11.53
N ASN A 17 -2.79 -1.99 -11.45
CA ASN A 17 -2.05 -2.55 -12.56
C ASN A 17 -3.03 -3.31 -13.47
N ILE A 18 -3.30 -2.79 -14.65
CA ILE A 18 -4.31 -3.30 -15.61
C ILE A 18 -3.67 -3.51 -17.00
N PRO A 19 -4.26 -4.32 -17.89
CA PRO A 19 -3.86 -4.37 -19.29
C PRO A 19 -3.95 -2.99 -19.97
N SER A 20 -3.03 -2.71 -20.89
CA SER A 20 -2.94 -1.42 -21.60
C SER A 20 -4.00 -1.24 -22.70
N GLY A 21 -4.73 -2.31 -23.04
CA GLY A 21 -5.63 -2.36 -24.21
C GLY A 21 -4.91 -2.61 -25.54
N LEU A 22 -3.56 -2.60 -25.56
CA LEU A 22 -2.74 -2.93 -26.74
C LEU A 22 -2.36 -4.42 -26.81
N GLY A 23 -3.07 -5.26 -26.04
CA GLY A 23 -2.85 -6.70 -25.91
C GLY A 23 -2.70 -7.14 -24.45
N ASP A 24 -2.98 -8.41 -24.16
CA ASP A 24 -2.96 -8.96 -22.79
C ASP A 24 -1.56 -8.98 -22.16
N SER A 25 -0.50 -8.88 -22.95
CA SER A 25 0.89 -8.90 -22.48
C SER A 25 1.40 -7.55 -21.97
N GLN A 26 0.81 -6.43 -22.39
CA GLN A 26 1.27 -5.12 -21.96
C GLN A 26 0.37 -4.59 -20.85
N ARG A 27 0.97 -4.29 -19.70
CA ARG A 27 0.28 -3.77 -18.53
C ARG A 27 0.65 -2.32 -18.28
N VAL A 28 -0.22 -1.58 -17.60
CA VAL A 28 0.00 -0.19 -17.16
C VAL A 28 -0.47 -0.02 -15.72
N LEU A 29 0.24 0.79 -14.94
CA LEU A 29 -0.20 1.17 -13.62
C LEU A 29 -0.99 2.45 -13.79
N ARG A 30 -2.28 2.40 -13.50
CA ARG A 30 -3.18 3.52 -13.72
C ARG A 30 -3.72 4.05 -12.39
N HIS A 31 -3.73 5.36 -12.27
CA HIS A 31 -4.40 6.08 -11.18
C HIS A 31 -5.90 6.20 -11.49
N PHE A 32 -6.72 5.91 -10.48
CA PHE A 32 -8.16 6.08 -10.47
C PHE A 32 -8.58 6.97 -9.30
N SER A 33 -9.59 7.81 -9.51
CA SER A 33 -10.22 8.59 -8.44
C SER A 33 -11.70 8.28 -8.36
N ARG A 34 -12.26 8.25 -7.15
CA ARG A 34 -13.69 8.15 -6.92
C ARG A 34 -14.31 9.52 -6.75
N ASN A 35 -15.35 9.81 -7.51
CA ASN A 35 -16.16 10.99 -7.29
C ASN A 35 -16.88 10.86 -5.94
N SER A 36 -16.65 11.81 -5.03
CA SER A 36 -17.20 11.78 -3.67
C SER A 36 -18.72 12.00 -3.62
N THR A 37 -19.29 12.59 -4.67
CA THR A 37 -20.73 12.85 -4.82
C THR A 37 -21.46 11.68 -5.46
N THR A 38 -21.01 11.20 -6.63
CA THR A 38 -21.68 10.13 -7.38
C THR A 38 -21.26 8.73 -6.94
N GLY A 39 -20.09 8.60 -6.32
CA GLY A 39 -19.49 7.31 -5.94
C GLY A 39 -18.86 6.54 -7.11
N GLU A 40 -18.88 7.10 -8.33
CA GLU A 40 -18.31 6.51 -9.53
C GLU A 40 -16.78 6.63 -9.56
N TRP A 41 -16.12 5.67 -10.21
CA TRP A 41 -14.67 5.64 -10.38
C TRP A 41 -14.26 6.11 -11.77
N PHE A 42 -13.23 6.95 -11.82
CA PHE A 42 -12.70 7.53 -13.05
C PHE A 42 -11.22 7.17 -13.20
N ALA A 43 -10.85 6.64 -14.35
CA ALA A 43 -9.46 6.55 -14.78
C ALA A 43 -8.89 7.96 -14.96
N ARG A 44 -7.73 8.24 -14.36
CA ARG A 44 -7.06 9.54 -14.42
C ARG A 44 -5.88 9.51 -15.38
N ALA A 45 -4.77 8.94 -14.93
CA ALA A 45 -3.51 8.98 -15.64
C ALA A 45 -2.78 7.64 -15.54
N VAL A 46 -1.95 7.35 -16.54
CA VAL A 46 -0.96 6.28 -16.46
C VAL A 46 0.22 6.79 -15.63
N ILE A 47 0.58 6.05 -14.59
CA ILE A 47 1.74 6.32 -13.73
C ILE A 47 2.97 5.65 -14.32
N SER A 48 2.82 4.37 -14.69
CA SER A 48 3.88 3.54 -15.26
C SER A 48 3.35 2.76 -16.46
N ALA A 49 4.15 2.72 -17.52
CA ALA A 49 3.83 2.03 -18.77
C ALA A 49 4.28 0.55 -18.79
N ARG A 50 5.08 0.12 -17.80
CA ARG A 50 5.63 -1.24 -17.70
C ARG A 50 5.71 -1.73 -16.24
N PRO A 51 4.64 -1.63 -15.43
CA PRO A 51 4.70 -2.08 -14.06
C PRO A 51 4.82 -3.60 -13.97
N GLU A 52 5.70 -4.05 -13.09
CA GLU A 52 5.84 -5.46 -12.69
C GLU A 52 5.01 -5.75 -11.42
N SER A 53 4.37 -4.73 -10.83
CA SER A 53 3.62 -4.84 -9.58
C SER A 53 2.43 -3.86 -9.48
N GLY A 54 1.58 -4.01 -8.46
CA GLY A 54 0.38 -3.19 -8.25
C GLY A 54 0.57 -1.76 -7.72
N GLY A 55 1.81 -1.34 -7.51
CA GLY A 55 2.16 -0.07 -6.88
C GLY A 55 1.66 0.08 -5.43
N SER A 56 2.13 1.13 -4.75
CA SER A 56 1.60 1.59 -3.46
C SER A 56 1.45 3.10 -3.49
N ILE A 57 0.24 3.60 -3.24
CA ILE A 57 -0.14 5.01 -3.24
C ILE A 57 -0.38 5.53 -1.82
N ILE A 58 0.07 6.76 -1.57
CA ILE A 58 -0.34 7.57 -0.42
C ILE A 58 -0.67 8.99 -0.89
N GLN A 59 -1.40 9.75 -0.08
CA GLN A 59 -1.40 11.20 -0.20
C GLN A 59 -0.38 11.77 0.78
N ASN A 60 0.48 12.66 0.30
CA ASN A 60 1.42 13.39 1.12
C ASN A 60 0.65 14.39 2.02
N THR A 61 0.95 14.35 3.31
CA THR A 61 0.35 15.20 4.35
C THR A 61 1.26 16.33 4.81
N SER A 62 2.43 16.52 4.17
CA SER A 62 3.40 17.53 4.56
C SER A 62 2.85 18.95 4.30
N LYS A 63 2.93 19.81 5.32
CA LYS A 63 2.46 21.21 5.25
C LYS A 63 3.43 22.14 4.49
N ARG A 64 4.42 21.60 3.77
CA ARG A 64 5.56 22.37 3.25
C ARG A 64 5.25 23.21 2.01
N HIS A 65 4.07 23.07 1.43
CA HIS A 65 3.68 23.88 0.30
C HIS A 65 2.78 25.04 0.74
N ALA A 66 3.39 26.23 0.86
CA ALA A 66 2.72 27.49 1.22
C ALA A 66 1.60 27.91 0.25
N ALA A 67 1.43 27.21 -0.88
CA ALA A 67 0.40 27.48 -1.87
C ALA A 67 -0.47 26.25 -2.23
N GLN A 68 -0.40 25.14 -1.47
CA GLN A 68 -1.21 23.95 -1.76
C GLN A 68 -2.54 23.98 -1.01
N GLU A 69 -3.61 24.32 -1.72
CA GLU A 69 -4.97 23.94 -1.34
C GLU A 69 -5.18 22.41 -1.48
N HIS A 70 -4.36 21.74 -2.32
CA HIS A 70 -4.44 20.30 -2.63
C HIS A 70 -3.14 19.54 -2.28
N GLY A 71 -3.21 18.43 -1.53
CA GLY A 71 -2.02 17.63 -1.17
C GLY A 71 -1.58 16.66 -2.28
N ASP A 72 -0.27 16.59 -2.55
CA ASP A 72 0.34 15.73 -3.58
C ASP A 72 0.13 14.23 -3.33
N PHE A 73 0.22 13.43 -4.40
CA PHE A 73 0.22 11.96 -4.28
C PHE A 73 1.60 11.39 -4.57
N GLU A 74 1.93 10.33 -3.83
CA GLU A 74 3.18 9.60 -3.98
C GLU A 74 2.84 8.15 -4.33
N VAL A 75 3.56 7.59 -5.30
CA VAL A 75 3.44 6.19 -5.70
C VAL A 75 4.81 5.56 -5.78
N VAL A 76 5.00 4.38 -5.19
CA VAL A 76 6.13 3.50 -5.51
C VAL A 76 5.64 2.30 -6.31
N VAL A 77 6.39 1.91 -7.34
CA VAL A 77 6.05 0.78 -8.21
C VAL A 77 7.32 0.09 -8.67
N LEU A 78 7.31 -1.24 -8.67
CA LEU A 78 8.34 -2.04 -9.32
C LEU A 78 8.15 -1.98 -10.84
N GLU A 79 9.15 -1.48 -11.55
CA GLU A 79 9.19 -1.33 -13.00
C GLU A 79 10.61 -1.57 -13.49
N ASP A 80 10.77 -2.45 -14.48
CA ASP A 80 12.07 -2.85 -15.04
C ASP A 80 13.04 -3.38 -13.95
N GLY A 81 12.52 -4.16 -12.99
CA GLY A 81 13.30 -4.72 -11.88
C GLY A 81 13.75 -3.73 -10.81
N VAL A 82 13.38 -2.44 -10.91
CA VAL A 82 13.73 -1.40 -9.94
C VAL A 82 12.48 -0.75 -9.33
N LEU A 83 12.55 -0.38 -8.06
CA LEU A 83 11.46 0.34 -7.41
C LEU A 83 11.56 1.84 -7.76
N LYS A 84 10.62 2.33 -8.56
CA LYS A 84 10.52 3.75 -8.96
C LYS A 84 9.54 4.48 -8.06
N HIS A 85 9.85 5.73 -7.72
CA HIS A 85 8.99 6.65 -6.99
C HIS A 85 8.46 7.72 -7.94
N TYR A 86 7.14 7.80 -8.05
CA TYR A 86 6.41 8.80 -8.82
C TYR A 86 5.69 9.78 -7.90
N THR A 87 5.66 11.04 -8.30
CA THR A 87 4.96 12.10 -7.61
C THR A 87 3.93 12.75 -8.55
N HIS A 88 2.76 13.05 -8.02
CA HIS A 88 1.71 13.80 -8.72
C HIS A 88 1.49 15.14 -8.05
N TYR A 89 1.76 16.20 -8.79
CA TYR A 89 1.54 17.57 -8.35
C TYR A 89 0.15 18.04 -8.74
N ASN A 90 -0.62 18.54 -7.78
CA ASN A 90 -1.97 19.07 -8.03
C ASN A 90 -2.01 20.50 -8.60
N TYR A 91 -0.89 21.05 -9.06
CA TYR A 91 -0.90 22.34 -9.76
C TYR A 91 -1.42 22.14 -11.19
N PRO A 92 -2.19 23.10 -11.74
CA PRO A 92 -2.67 23.01 -13.11
C PRO A 92 -1.45 22.86 -14.04
N PRO A 93 -1.37 21.76 -14.81
CA PRO A 93 -0.26 21.58 -15.72
C PRO A 93 -0.34 22.69 -16.77
N THR A 94 0.77 23.41 -16.96
CA THR A 94 0.86 24.41 -18.04
C THR A 94 1.02 23.75 -19.42
N ASP A 95 1.24 22.43 -19.48
CA ASP A 95 1.43 21.65 -20.70
C ASP A 95 0.87 20.22 -20.54
N ASP A 96 0.50 19.57 -21.65
CA ASP A 96 -0.02 18.19 -21.81
C ASP A 96 0.90 17.04 -21.28
N LYS A 97 1.86 17.35 -20.41
CA LYS A 97 2.72 16.35 -19.79
C LYS A 97 1.94 15.55 -18.75
N SER A 98 2.28 14.25 -18.67
CA SER A 98 1.84 13.31 -17.63
C SER A 98 1.75 14.00 -16.26
N ALA A 99 0.59 13.92 -15.61
CA ALA A 99 0.38 14.46 -14.28
C ALA A 99 1.27 13.80 -13.20
N TRP A 100 1.90 12.67 -13.55
CA TRP A 100 2.89 11.96 -12.74
C TRP A 100 4.30 12.14 -13.31
N SER A 101 5.27 12.46 -12.46
CA SER A 101 6.70 12.46 -12.80
C SER A 101 7.44 11.41 -11.97
N CYS A 102 8.37 10.68 -12.59
CA CYS A 102 9.31 9.84 -11.86
C CYS A 102 10.27 10.76 -11.10
N SER A 103 10.17 10.80 -9.78
CA SER A 103 10.89 11.75 -8.94
C SER A 103 12.13 11.13 -8.28
N ALA A 104 12.21 9.80 -8.22
CA ALA A 104 13.41 9.06 -7.82
C ALA A 104 13.36 7.57 -8.22
N ILE A 105 14.54 6.94 -8.19
CA ILE A 105 14.67 5.48 -8.09
C ILE A 105 15.04 5.16 -6.63
N VAL A 106 14.37 4.18 -6.04
CA VAL A 106 14.74 3.68 -4.71
C VAL A 106 15.93 2.75 -4.88
N ASN A 107 17.12 3.23 -4.54
CA ASN A 107 18.37 2.48 -4.63
C ASN A 107 19.13 2.54 -3.29
N ASP A 108 20.19 1.74 -3.19
CA ASP A 108 21.17 1.89 -2.11
C ASP A 108 22.06 3.09 -2.43
N ALA A 109 22.34 3.93 -1.42
CA ALA A 109 23.29 5.03 -1.56
C ALA A 109 24.73 4.51 -1.78
N SER A 110 25.01 3.25 -1.46
CA SER A 110 26.30 2.59 -1.69
C SER A 110 26.48 2.10 -3.14
N GLY A 111 26.45 3.05 -4.08
CA GLY A 111 27.03 2.89 -5.42
C GLY A 111 26.21 2.13 -6.47
N PRO A 112 26.63 2.22 -7.75
CA PRO A 112 25.88 1.75 -8.92
C PRO A 112 25.77 0.22 -9.09
N ASP A 113 26.46 -0.59 -8.27
CA ASP A 113 26.76 -2.00 -8.58
C ASP A 113 25.94 -3.06 -7.83
N SER A 114 24.81 -2.70 -7.23
CA SER A 114 23.87 -3.70 -6.71
C SER A 114 22.43 -3.26 -6.96
N PRO A 115 21.86 -3.57 -8.15
CA PRO A 115 20.45 -3.32 -8.38
C PRO A 115 19.66 -4.07 -7.33
N ILE A 116 18.82 -3.34 -6.60
CA ILE A 116 17.88 -3.94 -5.67
C ILE A 116 16.93 -4.80 -6.52
N VAL A 117 17.08 -6.13 -6.43
CA VAL A 117 16.14 -7.05 -7.06
C VAL A 117 14.93 -7.19 -6.14
N ALA A 118 14.04 -6.21 -6.21
CA ALA A 118 12.74 -6.32 -5.56
C ALA A 118 11.93 -7.42 -6.26
N ILE A 119 11.41 -8.38 -5.50
CA ILE A 119 10.64 -9.50 -6.07
C ILE A 119 9.12 -9.33 -5.91
N CYS A 120 8.69 -8.26 -5.24
CA CYS A 120 7.28 -7.90 -5.10
C CYS A 120 7.11 -6.39 -4.99
N ALA A 121 5.86 -5.90 -5.07
CA ALA A 121 5.61 -4.51 -4.74
C ALA A 121 6.08 -4.20 -3.29
N ALA A 122 6.34 -2.92 -3.03
CA ALA A 122 6.76 -2.43 -1.73
C ALA A 122 5.65 -1.56 -1.08
N PRO A 123 5.47 -1.60 0.25
CA PRO A 123 4.56 -0.69 0.93
C PRO A 123 5.11 0.74 0.89
N LEU A 124 4.24 1.73 0.82
CA LEU A 124 4.58 3.14 1.00
C LEU A 124 3.82 3.69 2.20
N LEU A 125 4.55 4.35 3.09
CA LEU A 125 4.01 4.98 4.29
C LEU A 125 4.68 6.34 4.48
N GLN A 126 3.93 7.34 4.93
CA GLN A 126 4.53 8.57 5.46
C GLN A 126 4.64 8.46 6.97
N SER A 127 5.86 8.48 7.49
CA SER A 127 6.11 8.43 8.94
C SER A 127 6.38 9.82 9.51
N ARG A 128 6.20 9.93 10.83
CA ARG A 128 6.60 11.10 11.63
C ARG A 128 7.89 10.89 12.40
N ILE A 129 8.61 9.80 12.12
CA ILE A 129 9.86 9.51 12.83
C ILE A 129 10.91 10.51 12.34
N PRO A 130 11.47 11.34 13.23
CA PRO A 130 12.46 12.33 12.84
C PRO A 130 13.69 11.64 12.24
N ILE A 131 14.32 12.33 11.29
CA ILE A 131 15.69 12.02 10.88
C ILE A 131 16.61 12.91 11.73
N PRO A 132 17.74 12.37 12.24
CA PRO A 132 18.76 13.18 12.90
C PRO A 132 19.07 14.44 12.07
N ASP A 133 19.14 15.60 12.72
CA ASP A 133 19.39 16.91 12.10
C ASP A 133 18.25 17.50 11.24
N LYS A 134 17.11 16.83 11.09
CA LYS A 134 15.91 17.34 10.39
C LYS A 134 14.61 17.09 11.16
N SER A 135 14.53 17.66 12.37
CA SER A 135 13.55 17.32 13.42
C SER A 135 12.07 17.62 13.14
N ASN A 136 11.71 18.27 12.04
CA ASN A 136 10.32 18.65 11.71
C ASN A 136 9.83 18.10 10.35
N GLU A 137 10.54 17.12 9.79
CA GLU A 137 10.22 16.54 8.48
C GLU A 137 9.51 15.20 8.63
N THR A 138 8.34 15.06 8.02
CA THR A 138 7.77 13.74 7.73
C THR A 138 8.63 13.06 6.67
N THR A 139 8.78 11.75 6.76
CA THR A 139 9.61 10.99 5.83
C THR A 139 8.76 9.95 5.13
N LEU A 140 9.10 9.62 3.89
CA LEU A 140 8.48 8.47 3.24
C LEU A 140 9.29 7.23 3.61
N GLU A 141 8.58 6.16 3.96
CA GLU A 141 9.16 4.89 4.35
C GLU A 141 8.69 3.82 3.36
N THR A 142 9.61 2.96 2.96
CA THR A 142 9.30 1.74 2.20
C THR A 142 10.13 0.57 2.67
N ALA A 143 9.72 -0.64 2.32
CA ALA A 143 10.44 -1.86 2.65
C ALA A 143 10.47 -2.79 1.45
N ILE A 144 11.66 -3.25 1.07
CA ILE A 144 11.87 -4.03 -0.14
C ILE A 144 12.22 -5.46 0.23
N LEU A 145 11.44 -6.42 -0.27
CA LEU A 145 11.75 -7.84 -0.21
C LEU A 145 12.67 -8.21 -1.37
N GLN A 146 13.82 -8.78 -1.03
CA GLN A 146 14.80 -9.31 -1.97
C GLN A 146 14.59 -10.82 -2.20
N SER A 147 15.13 -11.33 -3.30
CA SER A 147 15.02 -12.75 -3.67
C SER A 147 15.63 -13.73 -2.67
N ASN A 148 16.58 -13.28 -1.86
CA ASN A 148 17.23 -14.05 -0.80
C ASN A 148 16.43 -14.10 0.52
N GLY A 149 15.25 -13.45 0.59
CA GLY A 149 14.43 -13.35 1.80
C GLY A 149 14.77 -12.17 2.72
N ASP A 150 15.78 -11.36 2.37
CA ASP A 150 16.06 -10.12 3.09
C ASP A 150 14.96 -9.09 2.86
N VAL A 151 14.59 -8.40 3.93
CA VAL A 151 13.74 -7.20 3.87
C VAL A 151 14.55 -6.01 4.32
N LEU A 152 14.72 -5.05 3.42
CA LEU A 152 15.48 -3.83 3.66
C LEU A 152 14.54 -2.65 3.79
N HIS A 153 14.69 -1.88 4.86
CA HIS A 153 13.95 -0.63 5.08
C HIS A 153 14.65 0.51 4.33
N TYR A 154 13.88 1.41 3.72
CA TYR A 154 14.36 2.62 3.06
C TYR A 154 13.57 3.83 3.55
N ARG A 155 14.27 4.95 3.69
CA ARG A 155 13.71 6.24 4.11
C ARG A 155 13.99 7.28 3.04
N CYS A 156 12.98 8.04 2.64
CA CYS A 156 13.11 9.13 1.69
C CYS A 156 13.36 10.44 2.42
N LEU A 157 14.43 11.13 2.04
CA LEU A 157 14.60 12.55 2.25
C LEU A 157 13.96 13.33 1.11
N GLN A 158 13.13 14.32 1.44
CA GLN A 158 12.62 15.27 0.47
C GLN A 158 13.62 16.42 0.35
N LEU A 159 14.28 16.53 -0.81
CA LEU A 159 15.30 17.53 -1.08
C LEU A 159 14.66 18.80 -1.65
N GLY A 160 14.45 19.80 -0.79
CA GLY A 160 14.14 21.18 -1.21
C GLY A 160 12.66 21.49 -1.54
N ALA A 161 12.39 22.76 -1.85
CA ALA A 161 11.11 23.24 -2.34
C ALA A 161 11.05 23.12 -3.88
N CYS A 162 9.91 22.68 -4.42
CA CYS A 162 9.69 22.46 -5.85
C CYS A 162 10.17 23.64 -6.73
N THR A 163 11.33 23.53 -7.36
CA THR A 163 11.68 24.31 -8.54
C THR A 163 11.35 23.48 -9.78
N LYS A 164 11.01 24.09 -10.92
CA LYS A 164 10.41 23.44 -12.10
C LYS A 164 11.34 22.47 -12.87
N SER A 165 12.51 22.11 -12.35
CA SER A 165 13.52 21.28 -13.01
C SER A 165 13.89 20.09 -12.14
N THR A 166 13.18 18.97 -12.25
CA THR A 166 13.22 17.94 -11.19
C THR A 166 13.41 16.53 -11.73
N GLU A 167 14.67 16.11 -11.83
CA GLU A 167 15.04 14.69 -11.89
C GLU A 167 15.46 14.13 -10.51
N GLN A 168 15.65 14.97 -9.48
CA GLN A 168 16.12 14.51 -8.15
C GLN A 168 15.51 15.33 -6.99
N GLN A 169 14.21 15.18 -6.73
CA GLN A 169 13.54 15.79 -5.57
C GLN A 169 13.52 14.90 -4.34
N HIS A 170 13.64 13.60 -4.57
CA HIS A 170 13.56 12.58 -3.54
C HIS A 170 14.87 11.82 -3.54
N GLU A 171 15.44 11.67 -2.36
CA GLU A 171 16.63 10.85 -2.16
C GLU A 171 16.26 9.73 -1.19
N TRP A 172 16.35 8.49 -1.66
CA TRP A 172 16.09 7.33 -0.85
C TRP A 172 17.38 6.81 -0.25
N HIS A 173 17.38 6.64 1.07
CA HIS A 173 18.49 6.07 1.80
C HIS A 173 18.11 4.72 2.34
N ARG A 174 19.03 3.77 2.18
CA ARG A 174 18.94 2.47 2.83
C ARG A 174 19.04 2.64 4.34
N GLY A 175 18.03 2.15 5.05
CA GLY A 175 18.00 2.00 6.50
C GLY A 175 18.45 0.61 6.94
N ALA A 176 18.02 0.22 8.13
CA ALA A 176 18.37 -1.09 8.69
C ALA A 176 17.62 -2.25 8.01
N LYS A 177 18.24 -3.43 8.01
CA LYS A 177 17.57 -4.67 7.62
C LYS A 177 16.48 -5.01 8.66
N ILE A 178 15.28 -5.37 8.19
CA ILE A 178 14.16 -5.79 9.04
C ILE A 178 14.30 -7.26 9.42
N THR A 179 14.50 -8.14 8.44
CA THR A 179 14.69 -9.60 8.66
C THR A 179 15.36 -10.24 7.44
N SER A 180 15.80 -11.49 7.57
CA SER A 180 16.35 -12.33 6.49
C SER A 180 15.47 -13.55 6.18
N GLU A 181 14.28 -13.61 6.77
CA GLU A 181 13.42 -14.81 6.75
C GLU A 181 12.10 -14.57 6.00
N ALA A 182 11.98 -13.45 5.29
CA ALA A 182 10.73 -13.06 4.69
C ALA A 182 10.39 -13.95 3.48
N THR A 183 9.12 -14.32 3.40
CA THR A 183 8.57 -15.19 2.35
C THR A 183 7.55 -14.49 1.48
N GLY A 184 7.29 -13.20 1.73
CA GLY A 184 6.25 -12.44 1.05
C GLY A 184 6.24 -10.96 1.43
N PRO A 185 5.31 -10.20 0.85
CA PRO A 185 5.31 -8.74 0.92
C PRO A 185 5.10 -8.24 2.36
N VAL A 186 5.88 -7.21 2.70
CA VAL A 186 5.85 -6.56 4.02
C VAL A 186 4.75 -5.50 4.08
N CYS A 187 4.20 -5.30 5.27
CA CYS A 187 3.32 -4.17 5.56
C CYS A 187 3.93 -3.28 6.63
N LEU A 188 4.01 -1.98 6.33
CA LEU A 188 4.46 -0.94 7.27
C LEU A 188 3.27 -0.21 7.89
N TYR A 189 3.39 0.14 9.17
CA TYR A 189 2.42 0.97 9.88
C TYR A 189 3.09 1.68 11.06
N GLN A 190 2.46 2.73 11.58
CA GLN A 190 2.99 3.50 12.70
C GLN A 190 2.00 3.45 13.87
N THR A 191 2.48 3.12 15.08
CA THR A 191 1.65 3.02 16.30
C THR A 191 1.78 4.24 17.20
N SER A 192 2.92 4.92 17.16
CA SER A 192 3.19 6.17 17.86
C SER A 192 4.16 7.04 17.02
N PRO A 193 4.32 8.35 17.33
CA PRO A 193 5.25 9.22 16.61
C PRO A 193 6.67 8.65 16.44
N ASP A 194 7.12 7.83 17.39
CA ASP A 194 8.48 7.28 17.44
C ASP A 194 8.55 5.77 17.17
N SER A 195 7.43 5.12 16.84
CA SER A 195 7.36 3.66 16.64
C SER A 195 6.78 3.30 15.28
N LEU A 196 7.70 2.98 14.37
CA LEU A 196 7.39 2.38 13.08
C LEU A 196 7.43 0.87 13.23
N MET A 197 6.48 0.20 12.60
CA MET A 197 6.27 -1.22 12.75
C MET A 197 6.18 -1.89 11.38
N ALA A 198 6.56 -3.16 11.32
CA ALA A 198 6.45 -3.99 10.13
C ALA A 198 5.80 -5.33 10.47
N LEU A 199 4.87 -5.79 9.63
CA LEU A 199 4.43 -7.19 9.60
C LEU A 199 5.10 -7.89 8.43
N VAL A 200 5.82 -8.96 8.73
CA VAL A 200 6.62 -9.71 7.77
C VAL A 200 6.20 -11.18 7.75
N PRO A 201 5.64 -11.68 6.65
CA PRO A 201 5.33 -13.10 6.53
C PRO A 201 6.62 -13.92 6.43
N VAL A 202 6.72 -14.98 7.22
CA VAL A 202 7.82 -15.94 7.26
C VAL A 202 7.29 -17.37 7.10
N SER A 203 8.17 -18.35 6.90
CA SER A 203 7.79 -19.72 6.52
C SER A 203 6.77 -20.38 7.46
N ASN A 204 6.86 -20.09 8.77
CA ASN A 204 6.02 -20.68 9.82
C ASN A 204 5.01 -19.70 10.44
N GLY A 205 4.88 -18.47 9.93
CA GLY A 205 4.04 -17.46 10.56
C GLY A 205 4.22 -16.04 10.04
N THR A 206 3.85 -15.06 10.86
CA THR A 206 4.13 -13.64 10.61
C THR A 206 4.91 -13.10 11.80
N GLN A 207 6.03 -12.44 11.52
CA GLN A 207 6.79 -11.67 12.50
C GLN A 207 6.30 -10.23 12.54
N GLN A 208 6.25 -9.64 13.72
CA GLN A 208 6.04 -8.22 13.92
C GLN A 208 7.34 -7.61 14.38
N HIS A 209 7.84 -6.64 13.64
CA HIS A 209 9.07 -5.92 13.94
C HIS A 209 8.74 -4.49 14.35
N CYS A 210 9.51 -3.97 15.31
CA CYS A 210 9.46 -2.59 15.76
C CYS A 210 10.78 -1.90 15.42
N PHE A 211 10.71 -0.73 14.81
CA PHE A 211 11.84 0.14 14.56
C PHE A 211 12.02 1.09 15.74
N SER A 212 13.20 1.02 16.37
CA SER A 212 13.59 1.90 17.45
C SER A 212 15.09 2.16 17.39
N SER A 213 15.49 3.42 17.59
CA SER A 213 16.89 3.84 17.63
C SER A 213 17.72 3.37 16.43
N GLY A 214 17.16 3.40 15.23
CA GLY A 214 17.87 3.02 14.00
C GLY A 214 17.91 1.51 13.73
N THR A 215 17.29 0.67 14.57
CA THR A 215 17.32 -0.78 14.45
C THR A 215 15.92 -1.39 14.44
N TRP A 216 15.78 -2.52 13.75
CA TRP A 216 14.55 -3.33 13.78
C TRP A 216 14.70 -4.47 14.76
N THR A 217 13.71 -4.65 15.63
CA THR A 217 13.65 -5.76 16.58
C THR A 217 12.35 -6.53 16.38
N CYS A 218 12.42 -7.85 16.27
CA CYS A 218 11.24 -8.70 16.28
C CYS A 218 10.61 -8.66 17.68
N VAL A 219 9.40 -8.12 17.78
CA VAL A 219 8.68 -7.98 19.06
C VAL A 219 7.61 -9.04 19.24
N ASN A 220 7.10 -9.63 18.15
CA ASN A 220 6.14 -10.72 18.21
C ASN A 220 6.28 -11.70 17.06
N PHE A 221 5.84 -12.93 17.30
CA PHE A 221 5.71 -13.96 16.29
C PHE A 221 4.33 -14.60 16.36
N PHE A 222 3.70 -14.78 15.20
CA PHE A 222 2.38 -15.35 15.09
C PHE A 222 2.38 -16.61 14.24
N ALA A 223 2.38 -17.76 14.91
CA ALA A 223 2.45 -19.07 14.27
C ALA A 223 1.27 -19.34 13.32
N GLY A 224 1.56 -20.04 12.23
CA GLY A 224 0.56 -20.49 11.26
C GLY A 224 -0.03 -19.37 10.40
N MET A 225 0.42 -18.13 10.55
CA MET A 225 -0.05 -16.99 9.78
C MET A 225 0.96 -16.55 8.71
N ASN A 226 1.12 -17.34 7.65
CA ASN A 226 2.19 -17.15 6.65
C ASN A 226 1.79 -16.34 5.41
N GLY A 227 0.55 -15.86 5.32
CA GLY A 227 0.09 -15.10 4.16
C GLY A 227 0.35 -13.60 4.27
N PRO A 228 0.18 -12.87 3.15
CA PRO A 228 0.30 -11.42 3.15
C PRO A 228 -0.65 -10.78 4.16
N SER A 229 -0.19 -9.65 4.69
CA SER A 229 -0.95 -8.85 5.63
C SER A 229 -1.25 -7.47 5.04
N CYS A 230 -2.37 -6.89 5.46
CA CYS A 230 -2.62 -5.46 5.27
C CYS A 230 -3.15 -4.86 6.57
N ILE A 231 -2.88 -3.58 6.77
CA ILE A 231 -3.21 -2.87 7.99
C ILE A 231 -4.34 -1.87 7.72
N TYR A 232 -5.25 -1.71 8.69
CA TYR A 232 -6.26 -0.67 8.68
C TYR A 232 -6.55 -0.14 10.08
N THR A 233 -7.05 1.08 10.17
CA THR A 233 -7.59 1.62 11.43
C THR A 233 -9.10 1.50 11.44
N ASN A 234 -9.68 1.04 12.56
CA ASN A 234 -11.13 0.97 12.69
C ASN A 234 -11.69 2.27 13.29
N PRO A 235 -12.31 3.15 12.48
CA PRO A 235 -12.83 4.44 12.96
C PRO A 235 -13.99 4.29 13.96
N ALA A 236 -14.68 3.14 13.95
CA ALA A 236 -15.85 2.90 14.79
C ALA A 236 -15.44 2.64 16.24
N LEU A 237 -14.19 2.25 16.47
CA LEU A 237 -13.58 2.17 17.79
C LEU A 237 -12.98 3.56 18.02
N LYS A 238 -13.52 4.33 18.96
CA LYS A 238 -13.04 5.69 19.32
C LYS A 238 -11.58 5.72 19.83
N ILE A 239 -10.90 4.57 19.83
CA ILE A 239 -9.51 4.37 20.18
C ILE A 239 -8.77 4.02 18.87
N PRO A 240 -7.65 4.69 18.55
CA PRO A 240 -6.84 4.37 17.38
C PRO A 240 -6.25 2.97 17.54
N THR A 241 -7.00 1.97 17.11
CA THR A 241 -6.58 0.57 17.09
C THR A 241 -6.18 0.24 15.67
N VAL A 242 -4.99 -0.34 15.56
CA VAL A 242 -4.47 -0.84 14.29
C VAL A 242 -4.97 -2.26 14.16
N HIS A 243 -5.57 -2.60 13.02
CA HIS A 243 -6.02 -3.93 12.70
C HIS A 243 -5.20 -4.50 11.56
N ALA A 244 -4.86 -5.78 11.66
CA ALA A 244 -4.23 -6.52 10.58
C ALA A 244 -5.25 -7.50 9.97
N LEU A 245 -5.40 -7.47 8.64
CA LEU A 245 -5.98 -8.57 7.90
C LEU A 245 -4.83 -9.48 7.48
N ILE A 246 -4.86 -10.74 7.90
CA ILE A 246 -3.81 -11.71 7.62
C ILE A 246 -4.43 -12.91 6.90
N ARG A 247 -3.81 -13.31 5.80
CA ARG A 247 -4.21 -14.51 5.07
C ARG A 247 -3.57 -15.75 5.70
N VAL A 248 -4.35 -16.81 5.91
CA VAL A 248 -3.86 -18.14 6.29
C VAL A 248 -4.51 -19.17 5.39
N GLY A 249 -3.72 -19.78 4.51
CA GLY A 249 -4.25 -20.63 3.45
C GLY A 249 -5.27 -19.88 2.57
N TYR A 250 -6.53 -20.30 2.63
CA TYR A 250 -7.64 -19.71 1.87
C TYR A 250 -8.56 -18.81 2.71
N ARG A 251 -8.19 -18.50 3.96
CA ARG A 251 -9.00 -17.69 4.88
C ARG A 251 -8.31 -16.37 5.20
N ILE A 252 -9.11 -15.33 5.41
CA ILE A 252 -8.66 -14.02 5.90
C ILE A 252 -9.07 -13.89 7.36
N PHE A 253 -8.14 -13.47 8.21
CA PHE A 253 -8.35 -13.22 9.63
C PHE A 253 -8.14 -11.73 9.90
N ALA A 254 -9.07 -11.07 10.57
CA ALA A 254 -8.82 -9.76 11.16
C ALA A 254 -8.27 -9.98 12.58
N LYS A 255 -7.25 -9.19 12.93
CA LYS A 255 -6.62 -9.18 14.24
C LYS A 255 -6.49 -7.75 14.71
N THR A 256 -6.64 -7.52 16.00
CA THR A 256 -6.39 -6.20 16.59
C THR A 256 -4.98 -6.18 17.14
N ILE A 257 -4.20 -5.19 16.72
CA ILE A 257 -2.89 -4.85 17.27
C ILE A 257 -3.13 -3.80 18.35
N ASN A 258 -2.92 -4.18 19.61
CA ASN A 258 -3.00 -3.28 20.75
C ASN A 258 -1.63 -3.21 21.42
N GLY A 259 -0.86 -2.17 21.08
CA GLY A 259 0.56 -2.10 21.45
C GLY A 259 1.33 -3.29 20.89
N ASN A 260 1.98 -4.06 21.78
CA ASN A 260 2.74 -5.26 21.45
C ASN A 260 1.89 -6.54 21.51
N GLU A 261 0.57 -6.48 21.75
CA GLU A 261 -0.26 -7.68 21.77
C GLU A 261 -1.17 -7.76 20.55
N LEU A 262 -1.09 -8.88 19.83
CA LEU A 262 -2.08 -9.24 18.83
C LEU A 262 -3.19 -10.03 19.50
N LYS A 263 -4.31 -9.37 19.80
CA LYS A 263 -5.46 -10.07 20.37
C LYS A 263 -6.23 -10.76 19.25
N ASN A 264 -6.51 -12.04 19.45
CA ASN A 264 -7.58 -12.73 18.76
C ASN A 264 -8.87 -12.02 19.13
N THR A 265 -9.21 -10.99 18.38
CA THR A 265 -10.61 -10.69 18.22
C THR A 265 -11.20 -11.88 17.46
N THR A 266 -12.40 -12.28 17.83
CA THR A 266 -13.37 -12.70 16.83
C THR A 266 -13.90 -11.40 16.25
N PRO A 267 -13.23 -10.77 15.26
CA PRO A 267 -14.00 -9.86 14.47
C PRO A 267 -15.09 -10.74 13.86
N ASN A 268 -16.33 -10.33 14.02
CA ASN A 268 -17.30 -10.60 12.98
C ASN A 268 -16.76 -9.88 11.73
N LEU A 269 -15.72 -10.45 11.10
CA LEU A 269 -15.57 -10.33 9.66
C LEU A 269 -16.96 -10.72 9.16
N PRO A 270 -17.63 -9.85 8.39
CA PRO A 270 -18.92 -10.17 7.83
C PRO A 270 -18.91 -11.61 7.33
N SER A 271 -19.98 -12.37 7.55
CA SER A 271 -20.06 -13.76 7.11
C SER A 271 -19.62 -13.95 5.66
N PHE A 272 -19.81 -12.94 4.80
CA PHE A 272 -19.32 -12.93 3.42
C PHE A 272 -17.79 -12.77 3.26
N LEU A 273 -17.07 -12.01 4.11
CA LEU A 273 -15.59 -11.98 4.10
C LEU A 273 -15.02 -13.31 4.63
N GLY A 274 -15.72 -13.95 5.57
CA GLY A 274 -15.47 -15.36 5.96
C GLY A 274 -15.86 -16.38 4.89
N GLN A 275 -16.74 -16.00 3.95
CA GLN A 275 -17.14 -16.76 2.75
C GLN A 275 -16.40 -16.35 1.48
N ILE A 276 -15.43 -15.43 1.53
CA ILE A 276 -14.33 -15.41 0.55
C ILE A 276 -13.46 -16.64 0.85
N ARG A 277 -14.08 -17.82 0.80
CA ARG A 277 -13.41 -19.09 0.58
C ARG A 277 -13.15 -19.08 -0.90
N HIS A 278 -11.88 -18.98 -1.27
CA HIS A 278 -11.48 -19.47 -2.58
C HIS A 278 -12.05 -20.88 -2.74
N ASP A 279 -12.93 -21.07 -3.71
CA ASP A 279 -13.44 -22.41 -4.04
C ASP A 279 -12.22 -23.26 -4.44
N PRO A 280 -11.92 -24.37 -3.74
CA PRO A 280 -10.80 -25.24 -4.09
C PRO A 280 -10.91 -25.85 -5.51
N ARG A 281 -12.06 -25.74 -6.17
CA ARG A 281 -12.27 -26.20 -7.55
C ARG A 281 -11.81 -25.20 -8.61
N ARG A 282 -11.58 -23.92 -8.25
CA ARG A 282 -10.95 -22.91 -9.12
C ARG A 282 -9.51 -22.75 -8.66
N ARG A 283 -8.62 -23.57 -9.26
CA ARG A 283 -7.21 -23.68 -8.91
C ARG A 283 -6.43 -22.43 -9.34
N VAL A 284 -6.66 -21.28 -8.71
CA VAL A 284 -5.69 -20.18 -8.79
C VAL A 284 -4.42 -20.69 -8.13
N SER A 285 -3.49 -21.18 -8.96
CA SER A 285 -2.25 -21.81 -8.52
C SER A 285 -1.46 -20.81 -7.69
N CYS A 286 -1.02 -21.27 -6.52
CA CYS A 286 -0.30 -20.52 -5.51
C CYS A 286 0.77 -19.58 -6.08
N SER A 287 0.54 -18.26 -6.01
CA SER A 287 1.56 -17.20 -5.83
C SER A 287 1.00 -15.78 -5.98
N SER A 288 -0.16 -15.59 -6.62
CA SER A 288 -0.71 -14.27 -6.94
C SER A 288 -2.09 -14.06 -6.25
N ASN A 289 -2.14 -13.14 -5.27
CA ASN A 289 -3.16 -13.04 -4.20
C ASN A 289 -4.46 -12.24 -4.53
N PRO A 290 -5.67 -12.71 -4.17
CA PRO A 290 -6.85 -11.83 -3.99
C PRO A 290 -6.65 -10.96 -2.73
N MET A 291 -5.80 -9.95 -2.79
CA MET A 291 -5.53 -9.09 -1.64
C MET A 291 -6.61 -8.02 -1.53
N ALA A 292 -7.44 -8.12 -0.48
CA ALA A 292 -8.17 -6.98 0.05
C ALA A 292 -7.15 -5.90 0.44
N VAL A 293 -7.19 -4.76 -0.23
CA VAL A 293 -6.33 -3.62 0.04
C VAL A 293 -7.12 -2.60 0.82
N VAL A 294 -6.71 -2.35 2.07
CA VAL A 294 -7.33 -1.33 2.92
C VAL A 294 -6.53 -0.05 2.82
N SER A 295 -7.23 1.09 2.76
CA SER A 295 -6.61 2.41 2.84
C SER A 295 -6.19 2.72 4.29
N PRO A 296 -4.90 2.96 4.58
CA PRO A 296 -4.49 3.58 5.81
C PRO A 296 -4.43 5.09 5.59
N SER A 297 -5.57 5.76 5.40
CA SER A 297 -5.58 7.19 5.71
C SER A 297 -5.62 7.34 7.23
N MET A 298 -4.49 7.06 7.88
CA MET A 298 -4.21 7.45 9.25
C MET A 298 -4.01 8.97 9.30
N VAL A 299 -5.10 9.73 9.23
CA VAL A 299 -5.10 11.10 9.76
C VAL A 299 -5.54 10.98 11.21
N PHE A 300 -4.56 10.96 12.13
CA PHE A 300 -4.84 11.06 13.56
C PHE A 300 -5.83 12.21 13.82
N GLY A 301 -7.01 11.90 14.35
CA GLY A 301 -7.99 12.89 14.81
C GLY A 301 -9.27 13.07 13.98
N ARG A 302 -9.49 12.33 12.88
CA ARG A 302 -10.80 12.31 12.20
C ARG A 302 -11.28 10.87 11.92
N PRO A 303 -12.50 10.49 12.35
CA PRO A 303 -13.05 9.18 12.00
C PRO A 303 -13.35 9.14 10.49
N SER A 304 -12.53 8.45 9.73
CA SER A 304 -12.76 8.15 8.31
C SER A 304 -13.45 6.79 8.19
N ASN A 305 -14.52 6.64 7.40
CA ASN A 305 -15.06 5.31 7.10
C ASN A 305 -13.95 4.37 6.62
N ALA A 306 -13.93 3.12 7.10
CA ALA A 306 -12.98 2.13 6.62
C ALA A 306 -13.42 1.67 5.21
N ASP A 307 -12.50 1.76 4.25
CA ASP A 307 -12.72 1.49 2.84
C ASP A 307 -11.67 0.47 2.33
N VAL A 308 -12.12 -0.49 1.53
CA VAL A 308 -11.29 -1.60 1.02
C VAL A 308 -11.55 -1.80 -0.47
N ILE A 309 -10.50 -2.05 -1.24
CA ILE A 309 -10.62 -2.62 -2.58
C ILE A 309 -10.45 -4.14 -2.50
N VAL A 310 -11.39 -4.87 -3.08
CA VAL A 310 -11.39 -6.33 -3.16
C VAL A 310 -11.35 -6.77 -4.62
N PHE A 311 -10.43 -7.65 -4.95
CA PHE A 311 -10.33 -8.28 -6.26
C PHE A 311 -11.07 -9.61 -6.23
N LEU A 312 -12.12 -9.73 -7.05
CA LEU A 312 -12.98 -10.91 -7.14
C LEU A 312 -12.84 -11.58 -8.50
N ALA A 313 -12.44 -12.85 -8.55
CA ALA A 313 -12.40 -13.60 -9.80
C ALA A 313 -13.81 -13.82 -10.37
N LEU A 314 -14.01 -13.53 -11.66
CA LEU A 314 -15.26 -13.72 -12.40
C LEU A 314 -15.15 -14.95 -13.31
N GLY A 315 -16.17 -15.83 -13.29
CA GLY A 315 -16.26 -16.95 -14.23
C GLY A 315 -15.35 -18.14 -13.94
N THR A 316 -15.32 -19.11 -14.86
CA THR A 316 -14.54 -20.35 -14.76
C THR A 316 -13.11 -20.20 -15.29
N SER A 317 -12.79 -19.12 -16.02
CA SER A 317 -11.43 -18.77 -16.41
C SER A 317 -10.78 -17.93 -15.31
N GLU A 318 -9.53 -18.25 -14.98
CA GLU A 318 -8.78 -17.62 -13.87
C GLU A 318 -8.30 -16.19 -14.20
N ASP A 319 -8.56 -15.74 -15.42
CA ASP A 319 -8.03 -14.49 -15.96
C ASP A 319 -9.00 -13.33 -15.86
N THR A 320 -10.26 -13.51 -15.46
CA THR A 320 -11.20 -12.37 -15.36
C THR A 320 -11.44 -11.99 -13.91
N TRP A 321 -11.33 -10.71 -13.61
CA TRP A 321 -11.47 -10.15 -12.28
C TRP A 321 -12.43 -8.96 -12.27
N MET A 322 -13.16 -8.79 -11.17
CA MET A 322 -13.91 -7.60 -10.82
C MET A 322 -13.22 -6.92 -9.65
N VAL A 323 -13.07 -5.61 -9.72
CA VAL A 323 -12.50 -4.81 -8.64
C VAL A 323 -13.65 -4.11 -7.93
N LEU A 324 -13.89 -4.50 -6.68
CA LEU A 324 -14.99 -4.01 -5.85
C LEU A 324 -14.47 -3.05 -4.80
N HIS A 325 -15.21 -1.98 -4.55
CA HIS A 325 -15.03 -1.13 -3.38
C HIS A 325 -16.01 -1.58 -2.30
N TYR A 326 -15.48 -1.87 -1.11
CA TYR A 326 -16.25 -2.10 0.10
C TYR A 326 -16.05 -0.95 1.08
N GLY A 327 -17.14 -0.54 1.73
CA GLY A 327 -17.11 0.45 2.81
C GLY A 327 -17.90 -0.04 4.01
N ILE A 328 -17.56 0.44 5.22
CA ILE A 328 -18.40 0.25 6.41
C ILE A 328 -19.54 1.27 6.38
N THR A 329 -20.80 0.79 6.37
CA THR A 329 -21.95 1.68 6.46
C THR A 329 -22.03 2.33 7.85
N PRO A 330 -22.18 3.67 7.94
CA PRO A 330 -22.43 4.34 9.21
C PRO A 330 -23.64 3.74 9.93
N GLY A 331 -23.53 3.52 11.25
CA GLY A 331 -24.61 3.01 12.10
C GLY A 331 -24.74 1.48 12.15
N THR A 332 -24.64 0.76 11.02
CA THR A 332 -24.80 -0.71 11.04
C THR A 332 -23.51 -1.47 11.35
N LYS A 333 -22.35 -0.82 11.20
CA LYS A 333 -21.01 -1.44 11.32
C LYS A 333 -20.83 -2.65 10.39
N ARG A 334 -21.63 -2.76 9.33
CA ARG A 334 -21.51 -3.81 8.31
C ARG A 334 -20.69 -3.30 7.13
N TRP A 335 -19.83 -4.16 6.62
CA TRP A 335 -19.20 -3.94 5.31
C TRP A 335 -20.23 -4.20 4.22
N VAL A 336 -20.32 -3.30 3.24
CA VAL A 336 -21.16 -3.46 2.06
C VAL A 336 -20.33 -3.14 0.82
N VAL A 337 -20.68 -3.76 -0.32
CA VAL A 337 -20.16 -3.30 -1.62
C VAL A 337 -20.71 -1.90 -1.85
N SER A 338 -19.83 -0.92 -1.87
CA SER A 338 -20.15 0.50 -2.08
C SER A 338 -19.95 0.96 -3.52
N GLY A 339 -19.35 0.13 -4.36
CA GLY A 339 -19.22 0.37 -5.79
C GLY A 339 -18.41 -0.69 -6.52
N VAL A 340 -18.49 -0.66 -7.85
CA VAL A 340 -17.60 -1.41 -8.75
C VAL A 340 -16.55 -0.43 -9.26
N VAL A 341 -15.28 -0.73 -9.01
CA VAL A 341 -14.15 0.06 -9.50
C VAL A 341 -13.86 -0.29 -10.96
N LEU A 342 -13.78 -1.58 -11.25
CA LEU A 342 -13.63 -2.13 -12.61
C LEU A 342 -14.52 -3.37 -12.74
N PRO A 343 -15.49 -3.38 -13.66
CA PRO A 343 -16.42 -4.50 -13.81
C PRO A 343 -15.76 -5.74 -14.42
N HIS A 344 -14.77 -5.54 -15.28
CA HIS A 344 -14.03 -6.60 -15.97
C HIS A 344 -12.57 -6.20 -16.14
N VAL A 345 -11.66 -7.01 -15.59
CA VAL A 345 -10.21 -6.89 -15.75
C VAL A 345 -9.68 -8.24 -16.19
N THR A 346 -9.05 -8.30 -17.36
CA THR A 346 -8.34 -9.51 -17.80
C THR A 346 -6.91 -9.54 -17.26
N GLY A 347 -6.44 -10.72 -16.90
CA GLY A 347 -5.17 -10.91 -16.20
C GLY A 347 -5.22 -10.39 -14.76
N MET A 348 -4.66 -11.15 -13.84
CA MET A 348 -4.72 -10.80 -12.42
C MET A 348 -4.16 -9.38 -12.16
N PRO A 349 -4.91 -8.48 -11.49
CA PRO A 349 -4.40 -7.18 -11.06
C PRO A 349 -3.36 -7.37 -9.95
N LEU A 350 -2.11 -7.54 -10.37
CA LEU A 350 -0.92 -7.71 -9.51
C LEU A 350 -0.69 -6.55 -8.58
#